data_AF-A0A521PYT7-F1
#
_entry.id   AF-A0A521PYT7-F1
#
_cell.length_a   1.000
_cell.length_b   1.000
_cell.length_c   1.000
_cell.angle_alpha   90.00
_cell.angle_beta   90.00
_cell.angle_gamma   90.00
#
_symmetry.space_group_name_H-M   'P 1'
#
loop_
_entity.id
_entity.type
_entity.pdbx_description
1 polymer ?
#
loop_
_entity_poly.entity_id
_entity_poly.type
_entity_poly.pdbx_seq_one_letter_code
_entity_poly.pdbx_strand_id
1 'polypeptide(L)' 'LSQLFVMDNKTPIADVVAKAAKEAGASITLTSYVRFQLGEGIEKEVSDFAAEVAAAAGVA' A
#
# COMPACT_ATOMS: atom_id res chain seq x y z
N LEU A 1 6.38 2.21 13.29
CA LEU A 1 5.29 3.03 13.88
C LEU A 1 5.49 4.54 13.72
N SER A 2 6.56 5.00 13.06
CA SER A 2 6.85 6.42 12.78
C SER A 2 6.10 6.99 11.57
N GLN A 3 5.48 6.15 10.75
CA GLN A 3 4.66 6.60 9.63
C GLN A 3 3.53 7.49 10.12
N LEU A 4 3.21 8.53 9.35
CA LEU A 4 2.07 9.42 9.63
C LEU A 4 0.75 8.68 9.42
N PHE A 5 -0.21 8.95 10.29
CA PHE A 5 -1.53 8.38 10.24
C PHE A 5 -2.32 8.99 9.08
N VAL A 6 -2.70 8.16 8.11
CA VAL A 6 -3.34 8.62 6.86
C VAL A 6 -4.66 9.38 7.06
N MET A 7 -5.34 9.17 8.19
CA MET A 7 -6.60 9.87 8.50
C MET A 7 -6.40 11.36 8.79
N ASP A 8 -5.26 11.75 9.36
CA ASP A 8 -4.97 13.14 9.74
C ASP A 8 -3.72 13.74 9.09
N ASN A 9 -2.86 12.90 8.49
CA ASN A 9 -1.58 13.24 7.86
C ASN A 9 -0.63 14.06 8.76
N LYS A 10 -0.75 13.90 10.08
CA LYS A 10 -0.01 14.70 11.07
C LYS A 10 0.55 13.85 12.21
N THR A 11 -0.23 12.90 12.70
CA THR A 11 0.10 12.15 13.92
C THR A 11 0.85 10.87 13.55
N PRO A 12 2.02 10.57 14.15
CA PRO A 12 2.65 9.25 14.01
C PRO A 12 1.74 8.12 14.53
N ILE A 13 1.73 6.96 13.86
CA ILE A 13 0.90 5.81 14.28
C ILE A 13 1.24 5.37 15.73
N ALA A 14 2.48 5.53 16.19
CA ALA A 14 2.87 5.26 17.58
C ALA A 14 1.98 6.00 18.60
N ASP A 15 1.71 7.29 18.35
CA ASP A 15 0.94 8.13 19.25
C ASP A 15 -0.55 7.79 19.20
N VAL A 16 -1.05 7.37 18.04
CA VAL A 16 -2.42 6.87 17.88
C VAL A 16 -2.63 5.60 18.71
N VAL A 17 -1.70 4.64 18.64
CA VAL A 17 -1.76 3.40 19.43
C VAL A 17 -1.65 3.70 20.93
N ALA A 18 -0.76 4.61 21.33
CA ALA A 18 -0.61 5.02 22.72
C ALA A 18 -1.87 5.72 23.26
N LYS A 19 -2.53 6.56 22.45
CA LYS A 19 -3.80 7.19 22.81
C LYS A 19 -4.91 6.16 22.99
N ALA A 20 -5.05 5.22 22.05
CA ALA A 20 -6.02 4.13 22.16
C ALA A 20 -5.78 3.26 23.39
N ALA A 21 -4.52 2.97 23.74
CA ALA A 21 -4.17 2.24 24.96
C ALA A 21 -4.64 2.96 26.23
N LYS A 22 -4.44 4.29 26.29
CA LYS A 22 -4.92 5.12 27.40
C LYS A 22 -6.45 5.13 27.51
N GLU A 23 -7.15 5.29 26.38
CA GLU A 23 -8.62 5.31 26.34
C GLU A 23 -9.23 3.95 26.73
N ALA A 24 -8.58 2.85 26.34
CA ALA A 24 -8.97 1.49 26.72
C ALA A 24 -8.57 1.10 28.15
N GLY A 25 -7.74 1.90 28.83
CA GLY A 25 -7.22 1.58 30.16
C GLY A 25 -6.31 0.34 30.21
N ALA A 26 -5.75 -0.09 29.07
CA ALA A 26 -4.96 -1.31 28.95
C ALA A 26 -3.78 -1.12 28.00
N SER A 27 -2.72 -1.93 28.14
CA SER A 27 -1.59 -1.89 27.20
C SER A 27 -2.02 -2.43 25.83
N ILE A 28 -1.90 -1.61 24.78
CA ILE A 28 -2.13 -2.03 23.39
C ILE A 28 -0.80 -1.99 22.65
N THR A 29 -0.48 -3.05 21.93
CA THR A 29 0.72 -3.16 21.09
C THR A 29 0.33 -3.69 19.72
N LEU A 30 0.72 -2.98 18.65
CA LEU A 30 0.61 -3.49 17.29
C LEU A 30 1.76 -4.48 17.05
N THR A 31 1.47 -5.78 17.12
CA THR A 31 2.48 -6.85 17.03
C THR A 31 2.87 -7.17 15.59
N SER A 32 1.89 -7.30 14.69
CA SER A 32 2.11 -7.62 13.28
C SER A 32 0.90 -7.20 12.46
N TYR A 33 1.14 -6.87 11.18
CA TYR A 33 0.10 -6.72 10.19
C TYR A 33 0.61 -7.29 8.86
N VAL A 34 -0.32 -7.68 7.99
CA VAL A 34 -0.01 -8.16 6.63
C VAL A 34 -0.78 -7.29 5.65
N ARG A 35 -0.10 -6.82 4.60
CA ARG A 35 -0.70 -6.05 3.52
C ARG A 35 -0.53 -6.86 2.23
N PHE A 36 -1.64 -7.34 1.68
CA PHE A 36 -1.65 -7.96 0.37
C PHE A 36 -1.91 -6.92 -0.70
N GLN A 37 -1.19 -7.00 -1.81
CA GLN A 37 -1.47 -6.23 -3.01
C GLN A 37 -1.61 -7.17 -4.21
N LEU A 38 -2.66 -6.96 -5.02
CA LEU A 38 -2.81 -7.70 -6.27
C LEU A 38 -1.62 -7.41 -7.20
N GLY A 39 -0.96 -8.45 -7.69
CA GLY A 39 0.24 -8.34 -8.51
C GLY A 39 1.54 -8.14 -7.74
N GLU A 40 1.53 -8.22 -6.40
CA GLU A 40 2.75 -8.18 -5.60
C GLU A 40 3.69 -9.34 -5.97
N GLY A 41 4.91 -9.01 -6.39
CA GLY A 41 5.91 -9.99 -6.84
C GLY A 41 5.67 -10.55 -8.25
N ILE A 42 4.68 -10.06 -9.00
CA ILE A 42 4.45 -10.43 -10.40
C ILE A 42 5.05 -9.33 -11.30
N GLU A 43 5.85 -9.72 -12.29
CA GLU A 43 6.35 -8.77 -13.27
C GLU A 43 5.19 -8.21 -14.09
N LYS A 44 5.08 -6.88 -14.11
CA LYS A 44 4.05 -6.21 -14.88
C LYS A 44 4.50 -6.14 -16.32
N GLU A 45 3.88 -6.94 -17.18
CA GLU A 45 4.07 -6.85 -18.62
C GLU A 45 3.69 -5.45 -19.11
N VAL A 46 4.58 -4.83 -19.89
CA VAL A 46 4.37 -3.55 -20.53
C VAL A 46 4.27 -3.81 -22.03
N SER A 47 3.04 -3.81 -22.53
CA SER A 47 2.74 -4.00 -23.95
C SER A 47 2.51 -2.65 -24.65
N ASP A 48 3.13 -2.46 -25.82
CA ASP A 48 2.84 -1.32 -26.69
C ASP A 48 1.75 -1.71 -27.68
N PHE A 49 0.53 -1.31 -27.35
CA PHE A 49 -0.64 -1.59 -28.17
C PHE A 49 -0.52 -1.04 -29.60
N ALA A 50 0.16 0.10 -29.80
CA ALA A 50 0.31 0.67 -31.13
C ALA A 50 1.25 -0.18 -32.00
N ALA A 51 2.35 -0.66 -31.42
CA ALA A 51 3.27 -1.57 -32.09
C ALA A 51 2.59 -2.92 -32.42
N GLU A 52 1.78 -3.47 -31.51
CA GLU A 52 1.00 -4.69 -31.76
C GLU A 52 0.01 -4.53 -32.91
N VAL A 53 -0.69 -3.38 -32.98
CA VAL A 53 -1.61 -3.07 -34.06
C VAL A 53 -0.88 -2.90 -35.40
N ALA A 54 0.27 -2.21 -35.41
CA ALA A 54 1.07 -2.05 -36.63
C ALA A 54 1.59 -3.39 -37.17
N ALA A 55 2.05 -4.27 -36.27
CA ALA A 55 2.48 -5.63 -36.62
C ALA A 55 1.33 -6.49 -37.16
N ALA A 56 0.15 -6.44 -36.53
CA ALA A 56 -1.03 -7.20 -36.96
C ALA A 56 -1.61 -6.71 -38.29
N ALA A 57 -1.56 -5.40 -38.56
CA ALA A 57 -2.05 -4.79 -39.80
C ALA A 57 -1.02 -4.84 -40.95
N GLY A 58 0.19 -5.36 -40.71
CA GLY A 58 1.23 -5.49 -41.74
C GLY A 58 1.82 -4.16 -42.20
N VAL A 59 1.76 -3.13 -41.35
CA VAL A 59 2.27 -1.76 -41.61
C VAL A 59 3.58 -1.45 -40.89
N ALA A 60 4.20 -2.48 -40.30
CA ALA A 60 5.48 -2.41 -39.59
C ALA A 60 6.65 -2.03 -40.52
#